data_AF-A0A6P8MJK5-F1
#
_entry.id   AF-A0A6P8MJK5-F1
#
_cell.length_a   1.000
_cell.length_b   1.000
_cell.length_c   1.000
_cell.angle_alpha   90.00
_cell.angle_beta   90.00
_cell.angle_gamma   90.00
#
_symmetry.space_group_name_H-M   'P 1'
#
loop_
_entity.id
_entity.type
_entity.pdbx_description
1 polymer ?
#
loop_
_entity_poly.entity_id
_entity_poly.type
_entity_poly.pdbx_seq_one_letter_code
_entity_poly.pdbx_strand_id
1 'polypeptide(L)'
;MKWNKQPDITLMAFLDIDQKFWKNTNVMNLNENGLPYQSEPYFSEAIETLQQLKTTFSPLEKLLVVRNTFEQMTQAVQKQLGTTYLWTMDELFPVFCFVVVRASVLQLGSEIHFIEDFMEPYLQNGELGIMFTTLKACYYQILQEKINVGD
;
A
#
# COMPACT_ATOMS: atom_id res chain seq x y z
N MET A 1 -4.46 -16.10 3.81
CA MET A 1 -4.65 -15.20 4.98
C MET A 1 -3.51 -15.35 6.00
N LYS A 2 -2.24 -15.58 5.58
CA LYS A 2 -1.11 -15.61 6.52
C LYS A 2 -0.45 -14.23 6.66
N TRP A 3 -0.26 -13.49 5.57
CA TRP A 3 0.38 -12.15 5.60
C TRP A 3 -0.38 -11.13 6.47
N ASN A 4 -1.71 -11.03 6.36
CA ASN A 4 -2.52 -10.16 7.24
C ASN A 4 -2.48 -10.54 8.73
N LYS A 5 -2.00 -11.75 9.08
CA LYS A 5 -1.85 -12.20 10.48
C LYS A 5 -0.46 -11.94 11.03
N GLN A 6 0.52 -11.63 10.17
CA GLN A 6 1.87 -11.33 10.61
C GLN A 6 1.92 -9.95 11.28
N PRO A 7 2.79 -9.73 12.28
CA PRO A 7 3.11 -8.39 12.77
C PRO A 7 3.67 -7.50 11.65
N ASP A 8 3.52 -6.18 11.77
CA ASP A 8 3.95 -5.21 10.76
C ASP A 8 5.43 -5.37 10.42
N ILE A 9 6.30 -5.40 11.43
CA ILE A 9 7.76 -5.55 11.28
C ILE A 9 8.11 -6.85 10.54
N THR A 10 7.46 -7.95 10.91
CA THR A 10 7.68 -9.25 10.29
C THR A 10 7.28 -9.24 8.83
N LEU A 11 6.12 -8.67 8.50
CA LEU A 11 5.66 -8.55 7.13
C LEU A 11 6.58 -7.64 6.29
N MET A 12 7.02 -6.51 6.84
CA MET A 12 7.94 -5.61 6.15
C MET A 12 9.29 -6.28 5.87
N ALA A 13 9.81 -7.06 6.82
CA ALA A 13 11.03 -7.84 6.61
C ALA A 13 10.86 -8.92 5.54
N PHE A 14 9.72 -9.62 5.50
CA PHE A 14 9.43 -10.62 4.45
C PHE A 14 9.28 -10.03 3.05
N LEU A 15 8.84 -8.77 2.95
CA LEU A 15 8.74 -8.05 1.69
C LEU A 15 10.07 -7.37 1.30
N ASP A 16 11.15 -7.58 2.05
CA ASP A 16 12.45 -6.92 1.86
C ASP A 16 12.37 -5.37 1.86
N ILE A 17 11.45 -4.80 2.67
CA ILE A 17 11.34 -3.35 2.81
C ILE A 17 12.53 -2.80 3.60
N ASP A 18 13.25 -1.87 2.97
CA ASP A 18 14.38 -1.18 3.58
C ASP A 18 13.96 -0.53 4.91
N GLN A 19 14.79 -0.76 5.91
CA GLN A 19 14.64 -0.28 7.27
C GLN A 19 14.54 1.24 7.37
N LYS A 20 15.04 1.99 6.39
CA LYS A 20 14.88 3.45 6.33
C LYS A 20 13.41 3.91 6.33
N PHE A 21 12.48 3.06 5.88
CA PHE A 21 11.05 3.39 5.82
C PHE A 21 10.26 3.09 7.12
N TRP A 22 10.87 2.41 8.09
CA TRP A 22 10.16 1.99 9.31
C TRP A 22 10.98 2.04 10.60
N LYS A 23 12.30 2.22 10.56
CA LYS A 23 13.12 2.33 11.78
C LYS A 23 13.00 3.67 12.49
N ASN A 24 12.75 4.76 11.77
CA ASN A 24 12.70 6.10 12.36
C ASN A 24 11.42 6.34 13.19
N THR A 25 10.37 5.53 13.00
CA THR A 25 9.12 5.60 13.78
C THR A 25 9.29 5.04 15.22
N ASN A 26 10.31 4.20 15.44
CA ASN A 26 10.60 3.58 16.75
C ASN A 26 11.48 4.43 17.68
N VAL A 27 11.89 5.64 17.28
CA VAL A 27 12.48 6.59 18.23
C VAL A 27 11.33 6.99 19.15
N MET A 28 11.39 6.58 20.42
CA MET A 28 10.35 6.82 21.44
C MET A 28 9.69 8.17 21.24
N ASN A 29 8.47 8.18 20.66
CA ASN A 29 7.65 9.38 20.54
C ASN A 29 7.11 9.71 21.93
N LEU A 30 7.99 10.25 22.77
CA LEU A 30 7.59 10.99 23.95
C LEU A 30 6.83 12.20 23.44
N ASN A 31 5.56 12.34 23.84
CA ASN A 31 4.89 13.62 23.67
C ASN A 31 5.64 14.71 24.47
N GLU A 32 5.28 15.98 24.28
CA GLU A 32 5.81 17.12 25.05
C GLU A 32 5.71 16.95 26.59
N ASN A 33 4.95 15.94 27.06
CA ASN A 33 4.74 15.57 28.46
C ASN A 33 5.41 14.25 28.89
N GLY A 34 6.27 13.64 28.06
CA GLY A 34 7.01 12.43 28.40
C GLY A 34 6.18 11.14 28.51
N LEU A 35 4.96 11.12 27.95
CA LEU A 35 4.09 9.94 27.92
C LEU A 35 4.31 9.15 26.63
N PRO A 36 4.35 7.80 26.69
CA PRO A 36 4.38 6.95 25.51
C PRO A 36 3.02 7.04 24.79
N TYR A 37 3.00 7.64 23.59
CA TYR A 37 1.85 7.56 22.69
C TYR A 37 1.94 6.29 21.83
N GLN A 38 0.80 5.71 21.46
CA GLN A 38 0.76 4.57 20.54
C GLN A 38 1.42 4.97 19.23
N SER A 39 2.45 4.22 18.79
CA SER A 39 3.02 4.43 17.46
C SER A 39 1.90 4.31 16.44
N GLU A 40 1.70 5.37 15.65
CA GLU A 40 0.78 5.28 14.52
C GLU A 40 1.22 4.12 13.61
N PRO A 41 0.27 3.36 13.05
CA PRO A 41 0.59 2.28 12.14
C PRO A 41 1.35 2.82 10.92
N TYR A 42 2.35 2.06 10.46
CA TYR A 42 3.15 2.44 9.28
C TYR A 42 2.24 2.65 8.06
N PHE A 43 2.39 3.81 7.41
CA PHE A 43 1.60 4.18 6.22
C PHE A 43 0.07 4.18 6.45
N SER A 44 -0.39 4.51 7.66
CA SER A 44 -1.82 4.56 8.05
C SER A 44 -2.70 5.31 7.03
N GLU A 45 -2.31 6.52 6.64
CA GLU A 45 -3.06 7.34 5.69
C GLU A 45 -3.23 6.65 4.32
N ALA A 46 -2.19 5.97 3.84
CA ALA A 46 -2.23 5.23 2.57
C ALA A 46 -3.13 3.99 2.66
N ILE A 47 -3.06 3.27 3.79
CA ILE A 47 -3.89 2.10 4.09
C ILE A 47 -5.37 2.50 4.11
N GLU A 48 -5.72 3.55 4.84
CA GLU A 48 -7.08 4.07 4.92
C GLU A 48 -7.59 4.57 3.57
N THR A 49 -6.74 5.25 2.81
CA THR A 49 -7.07 5.69 1.44
C THR A 49 -7.42 4.48 0.58
N LEU A 50 -6.59 3.43 0.56
CA LEU A 50 -6.83 2.26 -0.27
C LEU A 50 -8.11 1.49 0.16
N GLN A 51 -8.47 1.54 1.44
CA GLN A 51 -9.72 0.96 1.93
C GLN A 51 -10.97 1.61 1.33
N GLN A 52 -10.88 2.82 0.78
CA GLN A 52 -11.98 3.51 0.09
C GLN A 52 -12.34 2.86 -1.25
N LEU A 53 -11.54 1.90 -1.76
CA LEU A 53 -11.90 1.12 -2.96
C LEU A 53 -13.28 0.47 -2.83
N LYS A 54 -13.65 0.01 -1.62
CA LYS A 54 -14.94 -0.64 -1.36
C LYS A 54 -16.13 0.34 -1.28
N THR A 55 -15.86 1.64 -1.14
CA THR A 55 -16.89 2.69 -0.95
C THR A 55 -17.03 3.60 -2.15
N THR A 56 -16.26 3.36 -3.21
CA THR A 56 -16.33 4.08 -4.49
C THR A 56 -17.10 3.25 -5.51
N PHE A 57 -17.78 3.89 -6.46
CA PHE A 57 -18.74 3.22 -7.33
C PHE A 57 -18.40 3.32 -8.82
N SER A 58 -17.61 4.32 -9.24
CA SER A 58 -17.14 4.41 -10.62
C SER A 58 -15.69 3.87 -10.79
N PRO A 59 -15.35 3.34 -11.97
CA PRO A 59 -13.99 2.89 -12.26
C PRO A 59 -12.95 4.02 -12.14
N LEU A 60 -13.31 5.24 -12.55
CA LEU A 60 -12.43 6.40 -12.41
C LEU A 60 -12.18 6.75 -10.94
N GLU A 61 -13.21 6.82 -10.09
CA GLU A 61 -13.03 7.08 -8.66
C GLU A 61 -12.13 6.03 -8.00
N LYS A 62 -12.30 4.75 -8.36
CA LYS A 62 -11.44 3.67 -7.86
C LYS A 62 -10.00 3.85 -8.31
N LEU A 63 -9.75 4.24 -9.56
CA LEU A 63 -8.40 4.57 -10.05
C LEU A 63 -7.80 5.77 -9.29
N LEU A 64 -8.60 6.78 -8.97
CA LEU A 64 -8.16 7.93 -8.17
C LEU A 64 -7.83 7.53 -6.74
N VAL A 65 -8.58 6.61 -6.13
CA VAL A 65 -8.21 6.03 -4.83
C VAL A 65 -6.84 5.38 -4.90
N VAL A 66 -6.56 4.57 -5.93
CA VAL A 66 -5.25 3.95 -6.12
C VAL A 66 -4.17 5.03 -6.24
N ARG A 67 -4.33 6.03 -7.12
CA ARG A 67 -3.37 7.13 -7.26
C ARG A 67 -3.11 7.85 -5.94
N ASN A 68 -4.18 8.22 -5.23
CA ASN A 68 -4.07 8.91 -3.95
C ASN A 68 -3.32 8.04 -2.92
N THR A 69 -3.46 6.71 -2.95
CA THR A 69 -2.65 5.82 -2.10
C THR A 69 -1.15 5.97 -2.39
N PHE A 70 -0.72 6.03 -3.65
CA PHE A 70 0.69 6.28 -4.01
C PHE A 70 1.16 7.67 -3.55
N GLU A 71 0.30 8.69 -3.64
CA GLU A 71 0.59 10.04 -3.15
C GLU A 71 0.80 10.04 -1.63
N GLN A 72 -0.12 9.43 -0.86
CA GLN A 72 -0.02 9.32 0.60
C GLN A 72 1.21 8.55 1.04
N MET A 73 1.56 7.49 0.31
CA MET A 73 2.79 6.74 0.52
C MET A 73 4.03 7.61 0.30
N THR A 74 4.08 8.33 -0.82
CA THR A 74 5.22 9.21 -1.16
C THR A 74 5.36 10.33 -0.13
N GLN A 75 4.26 10.94 0.31
CA GLN A 75 4.25 11.93 1.37
C GLN A 75 4.77 11.37 2.69
N ALA A 76 4.35 10.16 3.08
CA ALA A 76 4.83 9.51 4.30
C ALA A 76 6.35 9.28 4.26
N VAL A 77 6.89 8.82 3.13
CA VAL A 77 8.33 8.66 2.93
C VAL A 77 9.05 10.00 2.96
N GLN A 78 8.53 11.01 2.28
CA GLN A 78 9.13 12.34 2.23
C GLN A 78 9.12 13.06 3.59
N LYS A 79 8.09 12.84 4.42
CA LYS A 79 8.06 13.30 5.82
C LYS A 79 9.22 12.71 6.64
N GLN A 80 9.65 11.47 6.34
CA GLN A 80 10.71 10.77 7.08
C GLN A 80 12.12 10.95 6.51
N LEU A 81 12.26 10.95 5.18
CA LEU A 81 13.56 10.93 4.48
C LEU A 81 13.90 12.26 3.81
N GLY A 82 12.96 13.22 3.79
CA GLY A 82 13.12 14.55 3.20
C GLY A 82 12.21 14.78 1.99
N THR A 83 11.79 16.03 1.81
CA THR A 83 10.79 16.45 0.80
C THR A 83 11.23 16.25 -0.65
N THR A 84 12.53 16.14 -0.90
CA THR A 84 13.10 15.90 -2.23
C THR A 84 13.39 14.43 -2.50
N TYR A 85 13.09 13.54 -1.55
CA TYR A 85 13.30 12.11 -1.74
C TYR A 85 12.40 11.58 -2.86
N LEU A 86 13.02 10.85 -3.78
CA LEU A 86 12.37 10.13 -4.87
C LEU A 86 12.79 8.67 -4.74
N TRP A 87 11.82 7.80 -4.45
CA TRP A 87 12.04 6.35 -4.51
C TRP A 87 11.95 5.79 -5.92
N THR A 88 12.72 4.73 -6.14
CA THR A 88 12.64 3.87 -7.32
C THR A 88 11.49 2.88 -7.21
N MET A 89 11.13 2.22 -8.32
CA MET A 89 10.10 1.16 -8.29
C MET A 89 10.46 -0.02 -7.40
N ASP A 90 11.75 -0.37 -7.28
CA ASP A 90 12.22 -1.46 -6.43
C ASP A 90 12.00 -1.17 -4.93
N GLU A 91 12.01 0.11 -4.56
CA GLU A 91 11.72 0.55 -3.19
C GLU A 91 10.21 0.72 -2.97
N LEU A 92 9.51 1.25 -3.98
CA LEU A 92 8.09 1.56 -3.90
C LEU A 92 7.24 0.30 -3.84
N PHE A 93 7.52 -0.67 -4.72
CA PHE A 93 6.64 -1.82 -4.93
C PHE A 93 6.49 -2.69 -3.67
N PRO A 94 7.56 -3.05 -2.93
CA PRO A 94 7.44 -3.75 -1.66
C PRO A 94 6.59 -3.01 -0.62
N VAL A 95 6.76 -1.69 -0.50
CA VAL A 95 5.99 -0.86 0.42
C VAL A 95 4.52 -0.83 0.01
N PHE A 96 4.24 -0.77 -1.30
CA PHE A 96 2.88 -0.82 -1.80
C PHE A 96 2.23 -2.19 -1.53
N CYS A 97 2.96 -3.30 -1.72
CA CYS A 97 2.51 -4.63 -1.30
C CYS A 97 2.13 -4.67 0.18
N PHE A 98 2.95 -4.08 1.06
CA PHE A 98 2.61 -3.96 2.49
C PHE A 98 1.29 -3.22 2.71
N VAL A 99 1.12 -2.05 2.07
CA VAL A 99 -0.10 -1.24 2.16
C VAL A 99 -1.32 -2.03 1.67
N VAL A 100 -1.23 -2.73 0.54
CA VAL A 100 -2.33 -3.57 0.01
C VAL A 100 -2.73 -4.68 0.99
N VAL A 101 -1.75 -5.36 1.59
CA VAL A 101 -1.96 -6.41 2.57
C VAL A 101 -2.66 -5.87 3.82
N ARG A 102 -2.19 -4.73 4.34
CA ARG A 102 -2.74 -4.07 5.55
C ARG A 102 -4.11 -3.43 5.31
N ALA A 103 -4.31 -2.81 4.16
CA ALA A 103 -5.61 -2.27 3.76
C ALA A 103 -6.69 -3.34 3.79
N SER A 104 -6.31 -4.60 3.53
CA SER A 104 -7.16 -5.78 3.71
C SER A 104 -8.53 -5.61 3.06
N VAL A 105 -8.52 -4.96 1.89
CA VAL A 105 -9.73 -4.67 1.10
C VAL A 105 -10.48 -5.97 0.85
N LEU A 106 -11.71 -6.04 1.37
CA LEU A 106 -12.56 -7.21 1.21
C LEU A 106 -12.85 -7.40 -0.28
N GLN A 107 -12.69 -8.63 -0.77
CA GLN A 107 -12.93 -8.96 -2.18
C GLN A 107 -12.16 -8.08 -3.18
N LEU A 108 -10.91 -7.70 -2.87
CA LEU A 108 -10.05 -6.90 -3.74
C LEU A 108 -10.01 -7.38 -5.21
N GLY A 109 -10.07 -8.70 -5.45
CA GLY A 109 -10.11 -9.24 -6.82
C GLY A 109 -11.35 -8.78 -7.61
N SER A 110 -12.50 -8.69 -6.97
CA SER A 110 -13.73 -8.18 -7.60
C SER A 110 -13.60 -6.69 -7.95
N GLU A 111 -12.97 -5.91 -7.07
CA GLU A 111 -12.71 -4.48 -7.32
C GLU A 111 -11.75 -4.28 -8.50
N ILE A 112 -10.71 -5.12 -8.57
CA ILE A 112 -9.77 -5.13 -9.70
C ILE A 112 -10.48 -5.48 -11.00
N HIS A 113 -11.27 -6.55 -11.04
CA HIS A 113 -12.00 -6.93 -12.24
C HIS A 113 -13.02 -5.87 -12.67
N PHE A 114 -13.72 -5.25 -11.71
CA PHE A 114 -14.62 -4.14 -12.02
C PHE A 114 -13.88 -2.98 -12.69
N ILE A 115 -12.72 -2.57 -12.18
CA ILE A 115 -11.92 -1.52 -12.83
C ILE A 115 -11.46 -1.97 -14.21
N GLU A 116 -11.02 -3.22 -14.36
CA GLU A 116 -10.54 -3.78 -15.64
C GLU A 116 -11.63 -3.82 -16.71
N ASP A 117 -12.84 -4.20 -16.34
CA ASP A 117 -13.99 -4.34 -17.26
C ASP A 117 -14.58 -2.99 -17.68
N PHE A 118 -14.54 -1.99 -16.80
CA PHE A 118 -15.25 -0.71 -16.98
C PHE A 118 -14.35 0.52 -17.19
N MET A 119 -13.03 0.40 -17.08
CA MET A 119 -12.11 1.51 -17.35
C MET A 119 -12.10 1.89 -18.83
N GLU A 120 -12.12 3.19 -19.10
CA GLU A 120 -12.00 3.73 -20.45
C GLU A 120 -10.61 3.45 -21.05
N PRO A 121 -10.50 3.01 -22.33
CA PRO A 121 -9.23 2.56 -22.90
C PRO A 121 -8.10 3.59 -22.88
N TYR A 122 -8.41 4.88 -22.95
CA TYR A 122 -7.39 5.93 -22.93
C TYR A 122 -6.69 6.07 -21.56
N LEU A 123 -7.31 5.60 -20.46
CA LEU A 123 -6.73 5.60 -19.12
C LEU A 123 -5.73 4.46 -18.91
N GLN A 124 -5.81 3.39 -19.71
CA GLN A 124 -4.99 2.19 -19.57
C GLN A 124 -3.50 2.43 -19.82
N ASN A 125 -3.16 3.35 -20.73
CA ASN A 125 -1.78 3.62 -21.13
C ASN A 125 -1.16 4.83 -20.40
N GLY A 126 -1.91 5.47 -19.51
CA GLY A 126 -1.45 6.60 -18.71
C GLY A 126 -0.92 6.19 -17.34
N GLU A 127 -0.57 7.18 -16.54
CA GLU A 127 -0.13 7.01 -15.15
C GLU A 127 -1.11 6.16 -14.32
N LEU A 128 -2.42 6.44 -14.43
CA LEU A 128 -3.47 5.69 -13.73
C LEU A 128 -3.47 4.20 -14.12
N GLY A 129 -3.27 3.90 -15.41
CA GLY A 129 -3.19 2.53 -15.90
C GLY A 129 -1.93 1.80 -15.41
N ILE A 130 -0.81 2.50 -15.30
CA ILE A 130 0.43 1.96 -14.70
C ILE A 130 0.21 1.66 -13.22
N MET A 131 -0.33 2.60 -12.44
CA MET A 131 -0.62 2.40 -11.02
C MET A 131 -1.62 1.26 -10.79
N PHE A 132 -2.64 1.15 -11.64
CA PHE A 132 -3.57 0.03 -11.61
C PHE A 132 -2.89 -1.30 -11.93
N THR A 133 -2.01 -1.33 -12.93
CA THR A 133 -1.21 -2.53 -13.27
C THR A 133 -0.34 -2.95 -12.09
N THR A 134 0.23 -1.99 -11.36
CA THR A 134 0.97 -2.26 -10.12
C THR A 134 0.08 -2.88 -9.05
N LEU A 135 -1.15 -2.38 -8.84
CA LEU A 135 -2.12 -2.99 -7.91
C LEU A 135 -2.46 -4.43 -8.31
N LYS A 136 -2.67 -4.69 -9.60
CA LYS A 136 -2.88 -6.05 -10.12
C LYS A 136 -1.69 -6.95 -9.80
N ALA A 137 -0.46 -6.49 -10.05
CA ALA A 137 0.75 -7.24 -9.75
C ALA A 137 0.85 -7.58 -8.25
N CYS A 138 0.58 -6.63 -7.34
CA CYS A 138 0.54 -6.89 -5.90
C CYS A 138 -0.52 -7.94 -5.54
N TYR A 139 -1.72 -7.84 -6.11
CA TYR A 139 -2.78 -8.82 -5.88
C TYR A 139 -2.37 -10.23 -6.34
N TYR A 140 -1.78 -10.35 -7.53
CA TYR A 140 -1.29 -11.64 -8.03
C TYR A 140 -0.16 -12.22 -7.17
N GLN A 141 0.79 -11.39 -6.70
CA GLN A 141 1.84 -11.84 -5.80
C GLN A 141 1.26 -12.38 -4.48
N ILE A 142 0.29 -11.67 -3.89
CA ILE A 142 -0.42 -12.12 -2.67
C ILE A 142 -1.18 -13.42 -2.91
N LEU A 143 -1.72 -13.65 -4.11
CA LEU A 143 -2.39 -14.91 -4.46
C LEU A 143 -1.40 -16.07 -4.63
N GLN A 144 -0.27 -15.88 -5.30
CA GLN A 144 0.73 -16.93 -5.49
C GLN A 144 1.30 -17.44 -4.16
N GLU A 145 1.48 -16.54 -3.19
CA GLU A 145 1.84 -16.89 -1.82
C GLU A 145 0.79 -17.72 -1.09
N LYS A 146 -0.49 -17.67 -1.50
CA LYS A 146 -1.48 -18.63 -0.99
C LYS A 146 -1.32 -20.01 -1.61
N ILE A 147 -0.84 -20.10 -2.84
CA ILE A 147 -0.74 -21.36 -3.62
C ILE A 147 0.52 -22.12 -3.21
N ASN A 148 1.67 -21.46 -3.08
CA ASN A 148 2.96 -22.09 -2.74
C ASN A 148 3.07 -22.61 -1.30
N VAL A 149 2.05 -22.40 -0.47
CA VAL A 149 2.00 -22.86 0.93
C VAL A 149 1.04 -24.07 1.06
N GLY A 150 0.61 -24.63 -0.07
CA GLY A 150 -0.32 -25.75 -0.19
C GLY A 150 0.30 -27.10 -0.57
N ASP A 151 1.63 -27.23 -0.59
CA ASP A 151 2.36 -28.50 -0.75
C ASP A 151 3.21 -28.84 0.49
#